data_AF-N1R0N6-F1
#
_entry.id   AF-N1R0N6-F1
#
_cell.length_a   1.000
_cell.length_b   1.000
_cell.length_c   1.000
_cell.angle_alpha   90.00
_cell.angle_beta   90.00
_cell.angle_gamma   90.00
#
_symmetry.space_group_name_H-M   'P 1'
#
loop_
_entity.id
_entity.type
_entity.pdbx_description
1 polymer ?
#
loop_
_entity_poly.entity_id
_entity_poly.type
_entity_poly.pdbx_seq_one_letter_code
_entity_poly.pdbx_strand_id
1 'polypeptide(L)' 'MTAAFLAACGICGKPLADKDAYIYRSEFAFCTKECREMYIEKDIEMENKCRLRSIRKAPSDQSGSGGGSCSGPGKPI' A
#
# COMPACT_ATOMS: atom_id res chain seq x y z
N MET A 1 -21.90 0.11 12.06
CA MET A 1 -20.49 -0.31 11.84
C MET A 1 -20.05 0.30 10.51
N THR A 2 -19.37 1.44 10.52
CA THR A 2 -18.77 2.00 9.29
C THR A 2 -17.44 1.30 9.08
N ALA A 3 -17.21 0.78 7.87
CA ALA A 3 -15.96 0.11 7.56
C ALA A 3 -14.79 1.12 7.65
N ALA A 4 -13.75 0.80 8.42
CA ALA A 4 -12.64 1.73 8.70
C ALA A 4 -11.91 2.22 7.42
N PHE A 5 -11.94 1.43 6.35
CA PHE A 5 -11.35 1.79 5.05
C PHE A 5 -12.18 2.80 4.25
N LEU A 6 -13.45 3.03 4.61
CA LEU A 6 -14.30 4.10 4.05
C LEU A 6 -14.25 5.39 4.89
N ALA A 7 -13.33 5.47 5.87
CA ALA A 7 -13.24 6.65 6.73
C ALA A 7 -12.73 7.88 5.95
N ALA A 8 -11.72 7.72 5.09
CA ALA A 8 -11.09 8.81 4.37
C ALA A 8 -10.38 8.39 3.07
N CYS A 9 -10.18 9.37 2.18
CA CYS A 9 -9.53 9.25 0.89
C CYS A 9 -8.04 8.94 1.06
N GLY A 10 -7.57 7.83 0.48
CA GLY A 10 -6.15 7.41 0.58
C GLY A 10 -5.12 8.35 -0.08
N ILE A 11 -5.57 9.37 -0.81
CA ILE A 11 -4.71 10.39 -1.46
C ILE A 11 -4.84 11.74 -0.76
N CYS A 12 -6.08 12.14 -0.50
CA CYS A 12 -6.45 13.51 -0.18
C CYS A 12 -6.96 13.69 1.26
N GLY A 13 -7.12 12.60 2.02
CA GLY A 13 -7.55 12.62 3.42
C GLY A 13 -9.00 13.06 3.65
N LYS A 14 -9.77 13.34 2.59
CA LYS A 14 -11.17 13.76 2.71
C LYS A 14 -12.05 12.61 3.22
N PRO A 15 -12.97 12.87 4.17
CA PRO A 15 -13.88 11.84 4.65
C PRO A 15 -14.83 11.38 3.54
N LEU A 16 -15.04 10.07 3.39
CA LEU A 16 -16.02 9.50 2.45
C LEU A 16 -17.39 9.29 3.11
N ALA A 17 -17.82 10.25 3.94
CA ALA A 17 -19.11 10.21 4.61
C ALA A 17 -20.24 10.22 3.57
N ASP A 18 -20.86 9.05 3.36
CA ASP A 18 -22.10 8.82 2.58
C ASP A 18 -22.07 9.12 1.08
N LYS A 19 -20.89 9.13 0.43
CA LYS A 19 -20.78 9.29 -1.03
C LYS A 19 -20.18 8.06 -1.69
N ASP A 20 -20.53 7.84 -2.96
CA ASP A 20 -19.93 6.78 -3.80
C ASP A 20 -18.40 6.83 -3.71
N ALA A 21 -17.83 5.76 -3.17
CA ALA A 21 -16.42 5.59 -2.96
C ALA A 21 -15.82 4.76 -4.09
N TYR A 22 -14.73 5.25 -4.68
CA TYR A 22 -13.94 4.46 -5.62
C TYR A 22 -13.02 3.52 -4.83
N ILE A 23 -13.27 2.22 -4.90
CA ILE A 23 -12.52 1.22 -4.12
C ILE A 23 -11.39 0.59 -4.97
N TYR A 24 -10.25 0.31 -4.34
CA TYR A 24 -9.14 -0.46 -4.90
C TYR A 24 -8.70 -1.55 -3.92
N ARG A 25 -8.59 -2.80 -4.42
CA ARG A 25 -8.20 -3.99 -3.65
C ARG A 25 -9.00 -4.23 -2.35
N SER A 26 -10.19 -3.65 -2.23
CA SER A 26 -11.04 -3.74 -1.03
C SER A 26 -10.43 -3.16 0.25
N GLU A 27 -9.27 -2.50 0.15
CA GLU A 27 -8.50 -1.95 1.26
C GLU A 27 -8.37 -0.42 1.18
N PHE A 28 -8.45 0.14 -0.04
CA PHE A 28 -8.31 1.58 -0.27
C PHE A 28 -9.58 2.17 -0.88
N ALA A 29 -9.99 3.33 -0.38
CA ALA A 29 -11.13 4.10 -0.87
C ALA A 29 -10.72 5.53 -1.28
N PHE A 30 -11.35 6.04 -2.33
CA PHE A 30 -11.05 7.36 -2.91
C PHE A 30 -12.32 8.14 -3.22
N CYS A 31 -12.26 9.46 -3.02
CA CYS A 31 -13.40 10.33 -3.27
C CYS A 31 -13.62 10.67 -4.75
N THR A 32 -12.62 10.45 -5.61
CA THR A 32 -12.73 10.64 -7.07
C THR A 32 -11.96 9.56 -7.83
N LYS A 33 -12.27 9.43 -9.13
CA LYS A 33 -11.56 8.53 -10.04
C LYS A 33 -10.10 8.93 -10.20
N GLU A 34 -9.78 10.23 -10.27
CA GLU A 34 -8.37 10.66 -10.42
C GLU A 34 -7.54 10.27 -9.20
N CYS A 35 -8.09 10.41 -7.99
CA CYS A 35 -7.40 9.96 -6.78
C CYS A 35 -7.10 8.46 -6.83
N ARG A 36 -8.08 7.65 -7.29
CA ARG A 36 -7.88 6.21 -7.46
C ARG A 36 -6.79 5.89 -8.48
N GLU A 37 -6.80 6.56 -9.63
CA GLU A 37 -5.81 6.31 -10.70
C GLU A 37 -4.39 6.70 -10.28
N MET A 38 -4.21 7.85 -9.63
CA MET A 38 -2.91 8.26 -9.08
C MET A 38 -2.37 7.26 -8.06
N TYR A 39 -3.23 6.66 -7.24
CA TYR A 39 -2.81 5.64 -6.28
C TYR A 39 -2.38 4.36 -6.99
N ILE A 40 -3.17 3.89 -7.95
CA ILE A 40 -2.88 2.68 -8.74
C ILE A 40 -1.54 2.83 -9.47
N GLU A 41 -1.30 3.96 -10.13
CA GLU A 41 -0.05 4.21 -10.85
C GLU A 41 1.17 4.16 -9.92
N LYS A 42 1.08 4.79 -8.74
CA LYS A 42 2.14 4.72 -7.72
C LYS A 42 2.34 3.32 -7.15
N ASP A 43 1.27 2.57 -6.90
CA ASP A 43 1.35 1.19 -6.41
C ASP A 43 2.03 0.29 -7.46
N ILE A 44 1.61 0.37 -8.73
CA ILE A 44 2.22 -0.38 -9.84
C ILE A 44 3.70 0.00 -10.01
N GLU A 45 4.06 1.28 -9.96
CA GLU A 45 5.45 1.73 -10.06
C GLU A 45 6.28 1.20 -8.89
N MET A 46 5.74 1.26 -7.66
CA MET A 46 6.45 0.77 -6.47
C MET A 46 6.60 -0.75 -6.50
N GLU A 47 5.56 -1.49 -6.90
CA GLU A 47 5.59 -2.95 -7.04
C GLU A 47 6.63 -3.37 -8.10
N ASN A 48 6.67 -2.68 -9.25
CA ASN A 48 7.64 -2.95 -10.30
C ASN A 48 9.08 -2.65 -9.84
N LYS A 49 9.30 -1.52 -9.15
CA LYS A 49 10.60 -1.14 -8.59
C LYS A 49 11.08 -2.12 -7.51
N CYS A 50 10.16 -2.64 -6.69
CA CYS A 50 10.46 -3.70 -5.71
C CYS A 50 10.81 -5.03 -6.39
N ARG A 51 10.07 -5.44 -7.44
CA ARG A 51 10.39 -6.65 -8.22
C ARG A 51 11.79 -6.58 -8.87
N LEU A 52 12.14 -5.43 -9.44
CA LEU A 52 13.47 -5.19 -10.04
C LEU A 52 14.61 -5.20 -9.01
N ARG A 53 14.36 -4.73 -7.78
CA ARG A 53 15.32 -4.83 -6.67
C ARG A 53 15.55 -6.26 -6.21
N SER A 54 14.54 -7.12 -6.30
CA SER A 54 14.64 -8.53 -5.93
C SER A 54 15.37 -9.39 -6.99
N ILE A 55 15.31 -9.01 -8.27
CA ILE A 55 15.99 -9.75 -9.37
C ILE A 55 17.50 -9.47 -9.41
N ARG A 56 17.99 -8.34 -8.88
CA ARG A 56 19.43 -8.08 -8.73
C ARG A 56 20.03 -8.72 -7.47
N LYS A 57 19.47 -9.82 -6.99
CA LYS A 57 20.00 -10.54 -5.83
C LYS A 57 19.85 -12.05 -5.98
N ALA A 58 20.65 -12.63 -6.87
CA ALA A 58 21.10 -14.01 -6.79
C ALA A 58 22.37 -14.20 -7.65
N PRO A 59 23.35 -15.02 -7.21
CA PRO A 59 24.07 -14.93 -5.94
C PRO A 59 25.55 -14.57 -6.23
N SER A 60 26.18 -13.80 -5.36
CA SER A 60 27.62 -13.88 -5.21
C SER A 60 27.86 -13.96 -3.72
N ASP A 61 28.49 -15.05 -3.35
CA ASP A 61 28.96 -15.41 -2.04
C ASP A 61 29.52 -14.21 -1.26
N GLN A 62 29.38 -14.31 0.06
CA GLN A 62 29.89 -13.43 1.13
C GLN A 62 28.89 -12.47 1.77
N SER A 63 28.47 -12.89 2.98
CA SER A 63 28.46 -12.15 4.24
C SER A 63 27.82 -10.75 4.31
N GLY A 64 26.79 -10.62 5.15
CA GLY A 64 26.49 -9.36 5.84
C GLY A 64 25.07 -8.79 5.67
N SER A 65 24.24 -9.06 6.67
CA SER A 65 23.24 -8.20 7.33
C SER A 65 22.39 -7.18 6.55
N GLY A 66 21.06 -7.32 6.71
CA GLY A 66 20.09 -6.24 6.48
C GLY A 66 18.67 -6.77 6.30
N GLY A 67 18.00 -7.05 7.41
CA GLY A 67 16.78 -7.83 7.49
C GLY A 67 15.58 -7.28 6.71
N GLY A 68 14.84 -8.20 6.10
CA GLY A 68 13.41 -8.04 5.90
C GLY A 68 12.72 -8.32 7.23
N SER A 69 11.95 -7.36 7.72
CA SER A 69 11.02 -7.60 8.83
C SER A 69 9.61 -7.36 8.31
N CYS A 70 9.00 -8.43 7.80
CA CYS A 70 7.57 -8.63 7.93
C CYS A 70 7.34 -9.37 9.25
N SER A 71 6.80 -8.68 10.26
CA SER A 71 6.23 -9.33 11.44
C SER A 71 5.15 -8.42 12.02
N GLY A 72 3.96 -8.98 12.16
CA GLY A 72 2.74 -8.30 12.58
C GLY A 72 2.81 -7.69 14.00
N PRO A 73 1.73 -7.00 14.42
CA PRO A 73 1.72 -6.27 15.68
C PRO A 73 1.58 -7.22 16.87
N GLY A 74 2.70 -7.52 17.54
CA GLY A 74 2.71 -8.09 18.88
C GLY A 74 2.91 -6.98 19.92
N LYS A 75 1.89 -6.71 20.74
CA LYS A 75 1.95 -5.79 21.90
C LYS A 75 2.61 -6.48 23.11
N PRO A 76 3.48 -5.80 23.88
CA PRO A 76 3.83 -6.23 25.24
C PRO A 76 2.99 -5.54 26.33
N ILE A 77 2.67 -6.30 27.40
CA ILE A 77 2.22 -5.87 28.74
C ILE A 77 3.38 -6.01 29.72
#